data_AF-A0A3B1K7K8-F1
#
_entry.id   AF-A0A3B1K7K8-F1
#
_cell.length_a   1.000
_cell.length_b   1.000
_cell.length_c   1.000
_cell.angle_alpha   90.00
_cell.angle_beta   90.00
_cell.angle_gamma   90.00
#
_symmetry.space_group_name_H-M   'P 1'
#
loop_
_entity.id
_entity.type
_entity.pdbx_description
1 polymer ?
#
loop_
_entity_poly.entity_id
_entity_poly.type
_entity_poly.pdbx_seq_one_letter_code
_entity_poly.pdbx_strand_id
1 'polypeptide(L)'
;LRGLLYICSNVGKYLASSSFFHFQVYRRGLQAIPLSVDLWLHYIAFLRENQDNSDGEAESRIRAAYEHAVLAAGTDFRSDRLWEAYINWETEQEKLANVTAVYDRILGIPTQLYSQHFQRFKDHVQNGNPKHFLSEEEFVQLRLELAAANKPTVEGEEEAPSEELPPGTEDLPDPAKRVTEIENMRHKVIEARQEIFNHNEHEVSKRWAFEEGIKRPYFHVKALEKTQLSNWREYLDFELENGTPERVVVLFERCLIACALYEEFWIKYAKYLESYSTEGVRHVYKKACTIHLPKKANIHFLWAAFEEQQGNIEEARGILKSLEESVPGLAMVRLRRVSLERRHGNLDEAETLLRDAIQNGKNATESSFYSVKLARQLLKVQRSIGKARKVLLEAIEKDETSPKLYLNLLELEYSGDVQQNEAEILACFDRAINSSMQLESRITFSQRKVDFLEDFGSDINVLVAAYEQHQKLLKEQDSSKRKAENGSQEPDSKRQRVDDASGASGQVAPDMQANHGYNYNNWYQYGQYQYNQYYPPPPT
;
A
#
# COMPACT_ATOMS: atom_id res chain seq x y z
N LEU A 1 -31.00 -5.44 -55.63
CA LEU A 1 -31.31 -6.29 -54.45
C LEU A 1 -30.10 -7.09 -53.94
N ARG A 2 -29.39 -7.90 -54.76
CA ARG A 2 -28.22 -8.69 -54.29
C ARG A 2 -27.00 -7.88 -53.81
N GLY A 3 -26.75 -6.68 -54.34
CA GLY A 3 -25.64 -5.81 -53.89
C GLY A 3 -25.87 -5.10 -52.55
N LEU A 4 -27.11 -4.77 -52.20
CA LEU A 4 -27.48 -4.15 -50.92
C LEU A 4 -27.37 -5.16 -49.76
N LEU A 5 -27.73 -6.43 -49.98
CA LEU A 5 -27.57 -7.51 -49.01
C LEU A 5 -26.10 -7.81 -48.66
N TYR A 6 -25.18 -7.66 -49.63
CA TYR A 6 -23.75 -7.87 -49.40
C TYR A 6 -23.10 -6.74 -48.60
N ILE A 7 -23.53 -5.50 -48.85
CA ILE A 7 -23.10 -4.32 -48.07
C ILE A 7 -23.68 -4.39 -46.65
N CYS A 8 -24.97 -4.72 -46.48
CA CYS A 8 -25.57 -4.93 -45.16
C CYS A 8 -24.93 -6.09 -44.37
N SER A 9 -24.55 -7.18 -45.04
CA SER A 9 -23.87 -8.31 -44.38
C SER A 9 -22.44 -7.96 -43.95
N ASN A 10 -21.69 -7.21 -44.76
CA ASN A 10 -20.34 -6.79 -44.39
C ASN A 10 -20.34 -5.63 -43.36
N VAL A 11 -21.27 -4.68 -43.48
CA VAL A 11 -21.47 -3.63 -42.45
C VAL A 11 -21.95 -4.27 -41.15
N GLY A 12 -22.86 -5.25 -41.19
CA GLY A 12 -23.28 -6.01 -40.02
C GLY A 12 -22.15 -6.80 -39.37
N LYS A 13 -21.25 -7.42 -40.15
CA LYS A 13 -20.05 -8.08 -39.61
C LYS A 13 -19.02 -7.11 -39.03
N TYR A 14 -18.82 -5.94 -39.65
CA TYR A 14 -17.94 -4.89 -39.13
C TYR A 14 -18.51 -4.23 -37.86
N LEU A 15 -19.82 -3.97 -37.81
CA LEU A 15 -20.51 -3.45 -36.63
C LEU A 15 -20.55 -4.49 -35.51
N ALA A 16 -20.79 -5.77 -35.81
CA ALA A 16 -20.73 -6.85 -34.83
C ALA A 16 -19.30 -7.07 -34.30
N SER A 17 -18.28 -7.02 -35.17
CA SER A 17 -16.87 -7.09 -34.75
C SER A 17 -16.45 -5.88 -33.93
N SER A 18 -16.97 -4.69 -34.25
CA SER A 18 -16.73 -3.47 -33.48
C SER A 18 -17.42 -3.53 -32.13
N SER A 19 -18.71 -3.87 -32.08
CA SER A 19 -19.50 -4.00 -30.84
C SER A 19 -18.91 -5.07 -29.90
N PHE A 20 -18.47 -6.21 -30.43
CA PHE A 20 -17.76 -7.23 -29.67
C PHE A 20 -16.44 -6.72 -29.04
N PHE A 21 -15.67 -5.93 -29.79
CA PHE A 21 -14.46 -5.31 -29.27
C PHE A 21 -14.77 -4.30 -28.16
N HIS A 22 -15.77 -3.44 -28.35
CA HIS A 22 -16.20 -2.46 -27.34
C HIS A 22 -16.69 -3.16 -26.06
N PHE A 23 -17.47 -4.23 -26.19
CA PHE A 23 -17.90 -5.06 -25.08
C PHE A 23 -16.73 -5.63 -24.28
N GLN A 24 -15.70 -6.16 -24.96
CA GLN A 24 -14.49 -6.65 -24.31
C GLN A 24 -13.73 -5.53 -23.59
N VAL A 25 -13.66 -4.33 -24.17
CA VAL A 25 -13.01 -3.18 -23.56
C VAL A 25 -13.71 -2.78 -22.25
N TYR A 26 -15.03 -2.67 -22.25
CA TYR A 26 -15.79 -2.38 -21.02
C TYR A 26 -15.59 -3.46 -19.96
N ARG A 27 -15.69 -4.74 -20.32
CA ARG A 27 -15.50 -5.84 -19.37
C ARG A 27 -14.10 -5.85 -18.76
N ARG A 28 -13.05 -5.62 -19.57
CA ARG A 28 -11.68 -5.52 -19.06
C ARG A 28 -11.49 -4.29 -18.17
N GLY A 29 -12.10 -3.15 -18.53
CA GLY A 29 -12.09 -1.94 -17.71
C GLY A 29 -12.75 -2.17 -16.35
N LEU A 30 -13.94 -2.77 -16.33
CA LEU A 30 -14.70 -3.08 -15.11
C LEU A 30 -14.03 -4.15 -14.25
N GLN A 31 -13.32 -5.10 -14.87
CA GLN A 31 -12.49 -6.06 -14.13
C GLN A 31 -11.29 -5.39 -13.46
N ALA A 32 -10.74 -4.33 -14.07
CA ALA A 32 -9.62 -3.59 -13.50
C ALA A 32 -10.05 -2.58 -12.42
N ILE A 33 -11.18 -1.90 -12.63
CA ILE A 33 -11.72 -0.85 -11.75
C ILE A 33 -13.23 -1.05 -11.57
N PRO A 34 -13.65 -2.02 -10.74
CA PRO A 34 -15.06 -2.35 -10.55
C PRO A 34 -15.86 -1.30 -9.77
N LEU A 35 -15.18 -0.39 -9.06
CA LEU A 35 -15.81 0.66 -8.24
C LEU A 35 -16.17 1.93 -9.04
N SER A 36 -15.84 1.99 -10.33
CA SER A 36 -16.16 3.16 -11.15
C SER A 36 -17.63 3.19 -11.55
N VAL A 37 -18.43 3.96 -10.82
CA VAL A 37 -19.84 4.21 -11.13
C VAL A 37 -20.03 4.72 -12.56
N ASP A 38 -19.20 5.67 -12.99
CA ASP A 38 -19.27 6.19 -14.36
C ASP A 38 -19.01 5.09 -15.40
N LEU A 39 -18.02 4.22 -15.20
CA LEU A 39 -17.72 3.16 -16.16
C LEU A 39 -18.87 2.15 -16.27
N TRP A 40 -19.51 1.79 -15.17
CA TRP A 40 -20.71 0.95 -15.17
C TRP A 40 -21.86 1.60 -15.93
N LEU A 41 -22.13 2.88 -15.70
CA LEU A 41 -23.20 3.60 -16.41
C LEU A 41 -22.94 3.64 -17.93
N HIS A 42 -21.70 3.88 -18.36
CA HIS A 42 -21.35 3.82 -19.77
C HIS A 42 -21.49 2.41 -20.36
N TYR A 43 -21.11 1.37 -19.61
CA TYR A 43 -21.28 -0.01 -20.04
C TYR A 43 -22.76 -0.38 -20.20
N ILE A 44 -23.60 0.00 -19.24
CA ILE A 44 -25.04 -0.27 -19.29
C ILE A 44 -25.70 0.52 -20.43
N ALA A 45 -25.33 1.80 -20.62
CA ALA A 45 -25.79 2.58 -21.76
C ALA A 45 -25.42 1.91 -23.10
N PHE A 46 -24.17 1.43 -23.22
CA PHE A 46 -23.73 0.66 -24.38
C PHE A 46 -24.56 -0.61 -24.60
N LEU A 47 -24.88 -1.36 -23.54
CA LEU A 47 -25.76 -2.54 -23.64
C LEU A 47 -27.16 -2.18 -24.13
N ARG A 48 -27.72 -1.06 -23.66
CA ARG A 48 -29.04 -0.56 -24.09
C ARG A 48 -29.04 -0.13 -25.56
N GLU A 49 -27.96 0.48 -26.05
CA GLU A 49 -27.85 0.93 -27.44
C GLU A 49 -27.62 -0.23 -28.42
N ASN A 50 -26.98 -1.31 -27.97
CA ASN A 50 -26.57 -2.44 -28.82
C ASN A 50 -27.38 -3.73 -28.58
N GLN A 51 -28.58 -3.61 -28.00
CA GLN A 51 -29.46 -4.74 -27.72
C GLN A 51 -30.09 -5.31 -29.01
N ASP A 52 -30.14 -6.64 -29.09
CA ASP A 52 -30.93 -7.35 -30.09
C ASP A 52 -32.30 -7.67 -29.47
N ASN A 53 -33.31 -6.84 -29.78
CA ASN A 53 -34.67 -7.01 -29.23
C ASN A 53 -35.39 -8.27 -29.76
N SER A 54 -34.77 -9.05 -30.65
CA SER A 54 -35.35 -10.28 -31.19
C SER A 54 -35.25 -11.49 -30.26
N ASP A 55 -34.36 -11.46 -29.25
CA ASP A 55 -34.05 -12.63 -28.41
C ASP A 55 -34.83 -12.73 -27.10
N GLY A 56 -35.59 -11.70 -26.71
CA GLY A 56 -36.37 -11.66 -25.46
C GLY A 56 -35.53 -11.69 -24.18
N GLU A 57 -34.19 -11.72 -24.28
CA GLU A 57 -33.26 -11.78 -23.14
C GLU A 57 -32.62 -10.43 -22.83
N ALA A 58 -32.76 -9.44 -23.71
CA ALA A 58 -32.20 -8.09 -23.55
C ALA A 58 -32.48 -7.48 -22.17
N GLU A 59 -33.74 -7.53 -21.70
CA GLU A 59 -34.11 -7.02 -20.38
C GLU A 59 -33.37 -7.73 -19.24
N SER A 60 -33.22 -9.06 -19.33
CA SER A 60 -32.55 -9.85 -18.29
C SER A 60 -31.06 -9.53 -18.23
N ARG A 61 -30.42 -9.34 -19.39
CA ARG A 61 -29.01 -8.94 -19.48
C ARG A 61 -28.77 -7.54 -18.90
N ILE A 62 -29.64 -6.58 -19.17
CA ILE A 62 -29.54 -5.23 -18.62
C ILE A 62 -29.74 -5.25 -17.10
N ARG A 63 -30.75 -5.99 -16.60
CA ARG A 63 -30.96 -6.18 -15.15
C ARG A 63 -29.74 -6.79 -14.48
N ALA A 64 -29.20 -7.86 -15.05
CA ALA A 64 -27.99 -8.50 -14.53
C ALA A 64 -26.79 -7.53 -14.52
N ALA A 65 -26.68 -6.65 -15.51
CA ALA A 65 -25.64 -5.62 -15.54
C ALA A 65 -25.83 -4.57 -14.42
N TYR A 66 -27.06 -4.12 -14.16
CA TYR A 66 -27.36 -3.26 -13.01
C TYR A 66 -27.06 -3.97 -11.69
N GLU A 67 -27.48 -5.22 -11.51
CA GLU A 67 -27.20 -6.01 -10.31
C GLU A 67 -25.70 -6.15 -10.07
N HIS A 68 -24.93 -6.47 -11.11
CA HIS A 68 -23.47 -6.54 -11.01
C HIS A 68 -22.86 -5.17 -10.66
N ALA A 69 -23.39 -4.09 -11.24
CA ALA A 69 -22.91 -2.74 -10.96
C ALA A 69 -23.14 -2.34 -9.49
N VAL A 70 -24.34 -2.60 -8.94
CA VAL A 70 -24.64 -2.24 -7.54
C VAL A 70 -23.92 -3.15 -6.55
N LEU A 71 -23.67 -4.41 -6.90
CA LEU A 71 -22.82 -5.29 -6.09
C LEU A 71 -21.35 -4.82 -6.06
N ALA A 72 -20.85 -4.27 -7.17
CA ALA A 72 -19.47 -3.84 -7.30
C ALA A 72 -19.22 -2.42 -6.75
N ALA A 73 -20.14 -1.48 -6.99
CA ALA A 73 -19.95 -0.04 -6.75
C ALA A 73 -21.13 0.63 -6.03
N GLY A 74 -22.20 -0.10 -5.70
CA GLY A 74 -23.40 0.47 -5.10
C GLY A 74 -23.22 0.91 -3.64
N THR A 75 -22.15 0.49 -2.97
CA THR A 75 -21.79 0.92 -1.61
C THR A 75 -20.89 2.16 -1.59
N ASP A 76 -20.49 2.70 -2.76
CA ASP A 76 -19.80 3.99 -2.81
C ASP A 76 -20.76 5.10 -2.36
N PHE A 77 -20.27 6.00 -1.52
CA PHE A 77 -21.03 7.14 -1.04
C PHE A 77 -21.55 8.06 -2.16
N ARG A 78 -20.91 8.06 -3.34
CA ARG A 78 -21.31 8.83 -4.53
C ARG A 78 -21.94 7.96 -5.62
N SER A 79 -22.52 6.82 -5.25
CA SER A 79 -23.19 5.89 -6.17
C SER A 79 -24.63 6.29 -6.52
N ASP A 80 -25.13 7.45 -6.07
CA ASP A 80 -26.52 7.89 -6.25
C ASP A 80 -26.99 7.77 -7.71
N ARG A 81 -26.17 8.22 -8.67
CA ARG A 81 -26.50 8.14 -10.11
C ARG A 81 -26.70 6.71 -10.61
N LEU A 82 -26.01 5.73 -10.04
CA LEU A 82 -26.18 4.32 -10.41
C LEU A 82 -27.54 3.80 -9.94
N TRP A 83 -27.88 4.06 -8.69
CA TRP A 83 -29.15 3.66 -8.10
C TRP A 83 -30.34 4.34 -8.78
N GLU A 84 -30.25 5.64 -9.04
CA GLU A 84 -31.29 6.38 -9.77
C GLU A 84 -31.48 5.82 -11.20
N ALA A 85 -30.39 5.53 -11.90
CA ALA A 85 -30.47 4.92 -13.23
C ALA A 85 -31.13 3.54 -13.19
N TYR A 86 -30.88 2.75 -12.13
CA TYR A 86 -31.50 1.43 -11.98
C TYR A 86 -33.00 1.54 -11.67
N ILE A 87 -33.36 2.40 -10.72
CA ILE A 87 -34.76 2.68 -10.34
C ILE A 87 -35.57 3.16 -11.55
N ASN A 88 -35.04 4.15 -12.28
CA ASN A 88 -35.70 4.69 -13.47
C ASN A 88 -35.90 3.61 -14.53
N TRP A 89 -34.90 2.75 -14.73
CA TRP A 89 -35.00 1.66 -15.70
C TRP A 89 -36.07 0.63 -15.30
N GLU A 90 -36.15 0.19 -14.05
CA GLU A 90 -37.22 -0.74 -13.61
C GLU A 90 -38.61 -0.09 -13.64
N THR A 91 -38.69 1.24 -13.42
CA THR A 91 -39.93 2.00 -13.60
C THR A 91 -40.34 2.04 -15.08
N GLU A 92 -39.40 2.23 -16.01
CA GLU A 92 -39.63 2.13 -17.46
C GLU A 92 -40.12 0.73 -17.88
N GLN A 93 -39.71 -0.33 -17.17
CA GLN A 93 -40.18 -1.70 -17.40
C GLN A 93 -41.54 -2.01 -16.73
N GLU A 94 -42.15 -1.04 -16.04
CA GLU A 94 -43.40 -1.18 -15.27
C GLU A 94 -43.34 -2.25 -14.16
N LYS A 95 -42.14 -2.65 -13.72
CA LYS A 95 -41.92 -3.66 -12.67
C LYS A 95 -41.82 -3.00 -11.29
N LEU A 96 -42.95 -2.51 -10.79
CA LEU A 96 -43.00 -1.73 -9.54
C LEU A 96 -42.51 -2.49 -8.30
N ALA A 97 -42.69 -3.81 -8.23
CA ALA A 97 -42.15 -4.63 -7.14
C ALA A 97 -40.61 -4.63 -7.12
N ASN A 98 -39.98 -4.66 -8.29
CA ASN A 98 -38.52 -4.55 -8.40
C ASN A 98 -38.04 -3.15 -7.96
N VAL A 99 -38.79 -2.11 -8.33
CA VAL A 99 -38.49 -0.72 -7.90
C VAL A 99 -38.47 -0.64 -6.37
N THR A 100 -39.47 -1.21 -5.70
CA THR A 100 -39.50 -1.27 -4.21
C THR A 100 -38.32 -2.05 -3.65
N ALA A 101 -37.99 -3.21 -4.23
CA ALA A 101 -36.83 -4.00 -3.79
C ALA A 101 -35.49 -3.26 -3.97
N VAL A 102 -35.36 -2.43 -5.00
CA VAL A 102 -34.18 -1.56 -5.19
C VAL A 102 -34.17 -0.45 -4.14
N TYR A 103 -35.32 0.17 -3.83
CA TYR A 103 -35.43 1.15 -2.73
C TYR A 103 -35.06 0.55 -1.37
N ASP A 104 -35.57 -0.64 -1.04
CA ASP A 104 -35.29 -1.32 0.22
C ASP A 104 -33.78 -1.56 0.42
N ARG A 105 -33.02 -1.73 -0.66
CA ARG A 105 -31.55 -1.85 -0.61
C ARG A 105 -30.87 -0.49 -0.41
N ILE A 106 -31.18 0.51 -1.24
CA ILE A 106 -30.47 1.80 -1.20
C ILE A 106 -30.79 2.61 0.06
N LEU A 107 -31.98 2.47 0.65
CA LEU A 107 -32.33 3.17 1.88
C LEU A 107 -31.48 2.75 3.08
N GLY A 108 -30.88 1.56 3.05
CA GLY A 108 -29.93 1.08 4.05
C GLY A 108 -28.46 1.37 3.72
N ILE A 109 -28.16 2.01 2.59
CA ILE A 109 -26.79 2.30 2.15
C ILE A 109 -26.50 3.80 2.32
N PRO A 110 -25.41 4.18 3.01
CA PRO A 110 -25.03 5.59 3.13
C PRO A 110 -24.61 6.17 1.78
N THR A 111 -25.36 7.17 1.29
CA THR A 111 -25.02 7.92 0.07
C THR A 111 -25.13 9.43 0.27
N GLN A 112 -24.60 10.19 -0.67
CA GLN A 112 -24.62 11.65 -0.62
C GLN A 112 -26.05 12.23 -0.69
N LEU A 113 -26.93 11.60 -1.48
CA LEU A 113 -28.30 12.06 -1.71
C LEU A 113 -29.35 11.15 -1.05
N TYR A 114 -28.99 10.48 0.06
CA TYR A 114 -29.86 9.55 0.81
C TYR A 114 -31.27 10.11 1.09
N SER A 115 -31.38 11.39 1.42
CA SER A 115 -32.65 12.09 1.66
C SER A 115 -33.52 12.23 0.42
N GLN A 116 -32.91 12.42 -0.76
CA GLN A 116 -33.63 12.48 -2.03
C GLN A 116 -34.17 11.11 -2.42
N HIS A 117 -33.39 10.04 -2.23
CA HIS A 117 -33.86 8.67 -2.48
C HIS A 117 -35.08 8.34 -1.63
N PHE A 118 -35.07 8.75 -0.36
CA PHE A 118 -36.21 8.53 0.53
C PHE A 118 -37.44 9.38 0.16
N GLN A 119 -37.25 10.61 -0.31
CA GLN A 119 -38.36 11.40 -0.83
C GLN A 119 -38.97 10.75 -2.09
N ARG A 120 -38.14 10.28 -3.03
CA ARG A 120 -38.64 9.58 -4.22
C ARG A 120 -39.31 8.25 -3.89
N PHE A 121 -38.85 7.54 -2.86
CA PHE A 121 -39.54 6.36 -2.34
C PHE A 121 -40.94 6.71 -1.82
N LYS A 122 -41.09 7.80 -1.05
CA LYS A 122 -42.40 8.28 -0.59
C LYS A 122 -43.32 8.58 -1.78
N ASP A 123 -42.80 9.26 -2.80
CA ASP A 123 -43.56 9.58 -4.01
C ASP A 123 -43.97 8.31 -4.77
N HIS A 124 -43.10 7.29 -4.87
CA HIS A 124 -43.41 5.98 -5.46
C HIS A 124 -44.54 5.27 -4.71
N VAL A 125 -44.49 5.22 -3.37
CA VAL A 125 -45.51 4.58 -2.54
C VAL A 125 -46.85 5.32 -2.60
N GLN A 126 -46.82 6.67 -2.58
CA GLN A 126 -48.03 7.50 -2.66
C GLN A 126 -48.74 7.38 -4.01
N ASN A 127 -47.99 7.25 -5.09
CA ASN A 127 -48.55 7.12 -6.45
C ASN A 127 -48.89 5.67 -6.82
N GLY A 128 -48.25 4.68 -6.20
CA GLY A 128 -48.45 3.25 -6.46
C GLY A 128 -49.62 2.62 -5.71
N ASN A 129 -50.21 1.56 -6.26
CA ASN A 129 -51.11 0.68 -5.51
C ASN A 129 -50.28 -0.39 -4.78
N PRO A 130 -50.43 -0.58 -3.45
CA PRO A 130 -49.67 -1.56 -2.67
C PRO A 130 -49.63 -2.97 -3.27
N LYS A 131 -50.69 -3.41 -3.97
CA LYS A 131 -50.73 -4.71 -4.64
C LYS A 131 -49.68 -4.90 -5.74
N HIS A 132 -49.23 -3.83 -6.37
CA HIS A 132 -48.32 -3.89 -7.52
C HIS A 132 -46.85 -3.73 -7.13
N PHE A 133 -46.57 -3.14 -5.98
CA PHE A 133 -45.21 -2.81 -5.56
C PHE A 133 -44.75 -3.58 -4.32
N LEU A 134 -45.66 -4.23 -3.58
CA LEU A 134 -45.32 -5.16 -2.50
C LEU A 134 -45.29 -6.60 -3.00
N SER A 135 -44.54 -7.45 -2.30
CA SER A 135 -44.66 -8.91 -2.49
C SER A 135 -46.01 -9.40 -1.99
N GLU A 136 -46.51 -10.53 -2.51
CA GLU A 136 -47.76 -11.13 -2.04
C GLU A 136 -47.72 -11.42 -0.53
N GLU A 137 -46.58 -11.90 -0.03
CA GLU A 137 -46.36 -12.20 1.38
C GLU A 137 -46.44 -10.93 2.25
N GLU A 138 -45.72 -9.87 1.87
CA GLU A 138 -45.73 -8.60 2.60
C GLU A 138 -47.10 -7.92 2.55
N PHE A 139 -47.76 -7.98 1.39
CA PHE A 139 -49.11 -7.43 1.21
C PHE A 139 -50.12 -8.10 2.14
N VAL A 140 -50.13 -9.44 2.19
CA VAL A 140 -51.03 -10.21 3.07
C VAL A 140 -50.71 -9.95 4.54
N GLN A 141 -49.42 -9.90 4.91
CA GLN A 141 -48.99 -9.63 6.28
C GLN A 141 -49.46 -8.26 6.76
N LEU A 142 -49.26 -7.20 5.97
CA LEU A 142 -49.72 -5.85 6.31
C LEU A 142 -51.24 -5.76 6.45
N ARG A 143 -51.99 -6.48 5.59
CA ARG A 143 -53.44 -6.55 5.68
C ARG A 143 -53.92 -7.23 6.97
N LEU A 144 -53.26 -8.31 7.40
CA LEU A 144 -53.55 -8.98 8.66
C LEU A 144 -53.24 -8.08 9.87
N GLU A 145 -52.12 -7.35 9.83
CA GLU A 145 -51.75 -6.41 10.90
C GLU A 145 -52.74 -5.25 11.02
N LEU A 146 -53.16 -4.67 9.90
CA LEU A 146 -54.18 -3.62 9.88
C LEU A 146 -55.55 -4.15 10.36
N ALA A 147 -55.91 -5.39 10.01
CA ALA A 147 -57.13 -6.03 10.50
C ALA A 147 -57.06 -6.29 12.01
N ALA A 148 -55.91 -6.71 12.53
CA ALA A 148 -55.69 -6.90 13.96
C ALA A 148 -55.72 -5.58 14.74
N ALA A 149 -55.13 -4.51 14.19
CA ALA A 149 -55.15 -3.18 14.80
C ALA A 149 -56.55 -2.53 14.80
N ASN A 150 -57.40 -2.89 13.84
CA ASN A 150 -58.78 -2.41 13.73
C ASN A 150 -59.81 -3.28 14.48
N LYS A 151 -59.41 -4.39 15.13
CA LYS A 151 -60.32 -5.13 16.02
C LYS A 151 -60.67 -4.25 17.22
N PRO A 152 -61.95 -3.89 17.44
CA PRO A 152 -62.34 -3.24 18.67
C PRO A 152 -62.05 -4.18 19.84
N THR A 153 -61.50 -3.66 20.93
CA THR A 153 -61.53 -4.28 22.26
C THR A 153 -62.98 -4.31 22.75
N VAL A 154 -63.81 -5.14 22.14
CA VAL A 154 -65.15 -5.45 22.61
C VAL A 154 -65.28 -6.97 22.61
N GLU A 155 -65.40 -7.51 23.81
CA GLU A 155 -65.76 -8.91 24.04
C GLU A 155 -67.10 -9.22 23.37
N GLY A 156 -67.12 -10.29 22.58
CA GLY A 156 -68.35 -10.96 22.14
C GLY A 156 -68.87 -10.54 20.77
N GLU A 157 -68.60 -11.37 19.77
CA GLU A 157 -69.63 -12.09 18.99
C GLU A 157 -68.91 -13.04 18.02
N GLU A 158 -69.22 -14.34 18.15
CA GLU A 158 -68.77 -15.40 17.27
C GLU A 158 -69.52 -15.33 15.93
N GLU A 159 -68.81 -15.24 14.81
CA GLU A 159 -69.35 -15.65 13.51
C GLU A 159 -68.56 -16.82 12.93
N ALA A 160 -69.33 -17.79 12.45
CA ALA A 160 -68.96 -19.15 12.09
C ALA A 160 -68.09 -19.25 10.81
N PRO A 161 -67.36 -20.36 10.61
CA PRO A 161 -66.38 -20.50 9.55
C PRO A 161 -67.05 -20.78 8.20
N SER A 162 -66.76 -19.95 7.20
CA SER A 162 -66.98 -20.30 5.79
C SER A 162 -65.65 -20.70 5.16
N GLU A 163 -65.64 -21.90 4.57
CA GLU A 163 -64.57 -22.40 3.71
C GLU A 163 -64.59 -21.63 2.39
N GLU A 164 -63.57 -20.80 2.11
CA GLU A 164 -63.14 -20.44 0.74
C GLU A 164 -61.85 -19.58 0.77
N LEU A 165 -60.73 -20.20 0.34
CA LEU A 165 -59.43 -19.60 -0.05
C LEU A 165 -58.67 -18.73 0.99
N PRO A 166 -57.32 -18.62 0.89
CA PRO A 166 -56.52 -17.95 1.92
C PRO A 166 -56.99 -16.49 2.10
N PRO A 167 -57.37 -16.08 3.34
CA PRO A 167 -57.94 -14.75 3.57
C PRO A 167 -56.90 -13.69 3.27
N GLY A 168 -57.13 -12.83 2.27
CA GLY A 168 -56.28 -11.66 2.06
C GLY A 168 -55.97 -11.27 0.62
N THR A 169 -56.44 -12.00 -0.40
CA THR A 169 -56.20 -11.63 -1.82
C THR A 169 -57.36 -10.89 -2.48
N GLU A 170 -58.57 -11.02 -1.96
CA GLU A 170 -59.76 -10.38 -2.52
C GLU A 170 -59.85 -8.89 -2.15
N ASP A 171 -60.39 -8.10 -3.08
CA ASP A 171 -60.66 -6.68 -2.86
C ASP A 171 -61.86 -6.49 -1.95
N LEU A 172 -61.74 -5.60 -0.95
CA LEU A 172 -62.88 -5.26 -0.09
C LEU A 172 -64.07 -4.81 -0.97
N PRO A 173 -65.31 -5.25 -0.71
CA PRO A 173 -66.44 -4.96 -1.58
C PRO A 173 -66.75 -3.45 -1.68
N ASP A 174 -66.54 -2.73 -0.58
CA ASP A 174 -66.83 -1.30 -0.43
C ASP A 174 -65.68 -0.43 -0.98
N PRO A 175 -65.93 0.39 -2.02
CA PRO A 175 -64.92 1.30 -2.58
C PRO A 175 -64.30 2.26 -1.56
N ALA A 176 -65.06 2.75 -0.58
CA ALA A 176 -64.55 3.69 0.41
C ALA A 176 -63.57 2.98 1.37
N LYS A 177 -63.92 1.77 1.81
CA LYS A 177 -63.04 0.94 2.65
C LYS A 177 -61.76 0.53 1.93
N ARG A 178 -61.83 0.24 0.63
CA ARG A 178 -60.63 -0.01 -0.20
C ARG A 178 -59.67 1.17 -0.22
N VAL A 179 -60.18 2.38 -0.43
CA VAL A 179 -59.34 3.60 -0.45
C VAL A 179 -58.68 3.81 0.91
N THR A 180 -59.42 3.64 2.01
CA THR A 180 -58.84 3.77 3.35
C THR A 180 -57.82 2.69 3.67
N GLU A 181 -58.04 1.44 3.23
CA GLU A 181 -57.07 0.35 3.40
C GLU A 181 -55.78 0.64 2.64
N ILE A 182 -55.89 1.04 1.36
CA ILE A 182 -54.74 1.40 0.53
C ILE A 182 -53.93 2.52 1.18
N GLU A 183 -54.58 3.55 1.71
CA GLU A 183 -53.89 4.67 2.35
C GLU A 183 -53.22 4.27 3.67
N ASN A 184 -53.89 3.44 4.48
CA ASN A 184 -53.30 2.89 5.70
C ASN A 184 -52.09 1.99 5.41
N MET A 185 -52.15 1.18 4.35
CA MET A 185 -51.03 0.34 3.91
C MET A 185 -49.85 1.20 3.45
N ARG A 186 -50.09 2.25 2.66
CA ARG A 186 -49.05 3.21 2.24
C ARG A 186 -48.37 3.86 3.44
N HIS A 187 -49.15 4.32 4.43
CA HIS A 187 -48.61 4.90 5.64
C HIS A 187 -47.72 3.92 6.40
N LYS A 188 -48.18 2.66 6.58
CA LYS A 188 -47.40 1.61 7.25
C LYS A 188 -46.10 1.27 6.53
N VAL A 189 -46.13 1.19 5.20
CA VAL A 189 -44.93 0.97 4.38
C VAL A 189 -43.92 2.11 4.58
N ILE A 190 -44.38 3.36 4.53
CA ILE A 190 -43.51 4.53 4.74
C ILE A 190 -42.95 4.55 6.17
N GLU A 191 -43.77 4.26 7.17
CA GLU A 191 -43.38 4.19 8.59
C GLU A 191 -42.27 3.15 8.81
N ALA A 192 -42.43 1.94 8.26
CA ALA A 192 -41.42 0.88 8.38
C ALA A 192 -40.07 1.28 7.76
N ARG A 193 -40.09 1.89 6.57
CA ARG A 193 -38.85 2.33 5.89
C ARG A 193 -38.26 3.62 6.48
N GLN A 194 -39.05 4.42 7.21
CA GLN A 194 -38.57 5.61 7.92
C GLN A 194 -37.55 5.24 9.01
N GLU A 195 -37.73 4.11 9.70
CA GLU A 195 -36.76 3.64 10.70
C GLU A 195 -35.40 3.30 10.07
N ILE A 196 -35.41 2.59 8.94
CA ILE A 196 -34.20 2.26 8.16
C ILE A 196 -33.52 3.56 7.70
N PHE A 197 -34.30 4.51 7.17
CA PHE A 197 -33.80 5.81 6.76
C PHE A 197 -33.15 6.57 7.93
N ASN A 198 -33.77 6.61 9.11
CA ASN A 198 -33.24 7.31 10.28
C ASN A 198 -31.90 6.69 10.74
N HIS A 199 -31.80 5.36 10.69
CA HIS A 199 -30.54 4.67 10.98
C HIS A 199 -29.47 5.02 9.95
N ASN A 200 -29.80 4.97 8.65
CA ASN A 200 -28.88 5.32 7.58
C ASN A 200 -28.42 6.78 7.66
N GLU A 201 -29.33 7.71 7.99
CA GLU A 201 -29.00 9.13 8.21
C GLU A 201 -27.93 9.31 9.29
N HIS A 202 -28.02 8.56 10.39
CA HIS A 202 -27.00 8.58 11.43
C HIS A 202 -25.66 8.05 10.92
N GLU A 203 -25.67 6.95 10.14
CA GLU A 203 -24.46 6.40 9.52
C GLU A 203 -23.83 7.35 8.47
N VAL A 204 -24.65 8.08 7.71
CA VAL A 204 -24.21 9.14 6.78
C VAL A 204 -23.56 10.28 7.57
N SER A 205 -24.21 10.75 8.64
CA SER A 205 -23.71 11.87 9.44
C SER A 205 -22.33 11.58 10.04
N LYS A 206 -22.04 10.34 10.45
CA LYS A 206 -20.70 9.94 10.94
C LYS A 206 -19.60 10.08 9.89
N ARG A 207 -19.95 9.98 8.62
CA ARG A 207 -19.01 9.88 7.48
C ARG A 207 -18.95 11.11 6.61
N TRP A 208 -19.93 12.00 6.77
CA TRP A 208 -20.12 13.19 5.95
C TRP A 208 -18.85 14.03 5.84
N ALA A 209 -18.23 14.37 6.98
CA ALA A 209 -17.03 15.21 6.99
C ALA A 209 -15.86 14.58 6.23
N PHE A 210 -15.68 13.25 6.35
CA PHE A 210 -14.65 12.54 5.62
C PHE A 210 -14.90 12.53 4.10
N GLU A 211 -16.14 12.23 3.69
CA GLU A 211 -16.55 12.17 2.29
C GLU A 211 -16.52 13.55 1.60
N GLU A 212 -16.83 14.62 2.35
CA GLU A 212 -16.69 16.00 1.91
C GLU A 212 -15.20 16.41 1.78
N GLY A 213 -14.34 15.92 2.67
CA GLY A 213 -12.90 16.11 2.62
C GLY A 213 -12.23 15.53 1.36
N ILE A 214 -12.87 14.56 0.71
CA ILE A 214 -12.38 13.94 -0.54
C ILE A 214 -12.73 14.83 -1.74
N LYS A 215 -11.82 15.74 -2.08
CA LYS A 215 -11.96 16.60 -3.28
C LYS A 215 -11.61 15.89 -4.60
N ARG A 216 -10.79 14.82 -4.55
CA ARG A 216 -10.35 14.07 -5.73
C ARG A 216 -10.52 12.56 -5.53
N PRO A 217 -11.70 12.00 -5.87
CA PRO A 217 -11.99 10.58 -5.69
C PRO A 217 -11.44 9.69 -6.82
N TYR A 218 -10.86 10.27 -7.86
CA TYR A 218 -10.31 9.57 -9.02
C TYR A 218 -8.78 9.64 -9.06
N PHE A 219 -8.16 8.73 -9.82
CA PHE A 219 -6.73 8.71 -10.02
C PHE A 219 -6.24 9.93 -10.82
N HIS A 220 -5.15 10.55 -10.37
CA HIS A 220 -4.44 11.58 -11.12
C HIS A 220 -2.95 11.58 -10.76
N VAL A 221 -2.08 11.86 -11.74
CA VAL A 221 -0.61 11.78 -11.59
C VAL A 221 -0.04 12.84 -10.64
N LYS A 222 -0.63 14.05 -10.61
CA LYS A 222 -0.27 15.09 -9.63
C LYS A 222 -0.47 14.58 -8.21
N ALA A 223 0.49 14.83 -7.33
CA ALA A 223 0.38 14.51 -5.91
C ALA A 223 -0.90 15.11 -5.29
N LEU A 224 -1.52 14.36 -4.38
CA LEU A 224 -2.53 14.84 -3.44
C LEU A 224 -1.89 15.75 -2.40
N GLU A 225 -2.68 16.70 -1.89
CA GLU A 225 -2.30 17.54 -0.77
C GLU A 225 -2.20 16.72 0.52
N LYS A 226 -1.34 17.13 1.45
CA LYS A 226 -1.15 16.45 2.74
C LYS A 226 -2.45 16.36 3.55
N THR A 227 -3.32 17.35 3.44
CA THR A 227 -4.64 17.40 4.07
C THR A 227 -5.54 16.27 3.57
N GLN A 228 -5.55 15.99 2.26
CA GLN A 228 -6.32 14.89 1.69
C GLN A 228 -5.77 13.52 2.10
N LEU A 229 -4.44 13.39 2.17
CA LEU A 229 -3.80 12.17 2.67
C LEU A 229 -4.14 11.93 4.15
N SER A 230 -4.19 12.99 4.98
CA SER A 230 -4.64 12.88 6.37
C SER A 230 -6.09 12.43 6.45
N ASN A 231 -6.98 13.05 5.67
CA ASN A 231 -8.39 12.69 5.62
C ASN A 231 -8.59 11.21 5.24
N TRP A 232 -7.86 10.70 4.25
CA TRP A 232 -7.91 9.26 3.91
C TRP A 232 -7.41 8.36 5.03
N ARG A 233 -6.33 8.75 5.72
CA ARG A 233 -5.81 7.97 6.86
C ARG A 233 -6.83 7.90 7.98
N GLU A 234 -7.35 9.04 8.41
CA GLU A 234 -8.33 9.16 9.47
C GLU A 234 -9.64 8.45 9.12
N TYR A 235 -10.09 8.55 7.86
CA TYR A 235 -11.31 7.86 7.44
C TYR A 235 -11.13 6.33 7.42
N LEU A 236 -9.98 5.85 6.95
CA LEU A 236 -9.66 4.42 7.01
C LEU A 236 -9.56 3.92 8.46
N ASP A 237 -8.94 4.69 9.36
CA ASP A 237 -8.87 4.34 10.78
C ASP A 237 -10.26 4.27 11.42
N PHE A 238 -11.13 5.22 11.09
CA PHE A 238 -12.52 5.22 11.55
C PHE A 238 -13.29 3.95 11.12
N GLU A 239 -13.24 3.56 9.84
CA GLU A 239 -13.92 2.33 9.38
C GLU A 239 -13.24 1.07 9.90
N LEU A 240 -11.92 1.06 10.11
CA LEU A 240 -11.21 -0.08 10.71
C LEU A 240 -11.68 -0.37 12.14
N GLU A 241 -12.06 0.67 12.88
CA GLU A 241 -12.55 0.54 14.26
C GLU A 241 -14.06 0.25 14.36
N ASN A 242 -14.86 0.81 13.45
CA ASN A 242 -16.32 0.85 13.59
C ASN A 242 -17.10 0.17 12.45
N GLY A 243 -16.46 -0.08 11.31
CA GLY A 243 -17.10 -0.57 10.09
C GLY A 243 -17.13 -2.10 9.99
N THR A 244 -17.93 -2.61 9.06
CA THR A 244 -17.91 -4.05 8.71
C THR A 244 -16.70 -4.37 7.82
N PRO A 245 -16.23 -5.63 7.77
CA PRO A 245 -15.10 -6.00 6.92
C PRO A 245 -15.30 -5.66 5.44
N GLU A 246 -16.52 -5.82 4.92
CA GLU A 246 -16.88 -5.50 3.55
C GLU A 246 -16.73 -3.99 3.29
N ARG A 247 -17.18 -3.16 4.23
CA ARG A 247 -17.10 -1.71 4.13
C ARG A 247 -15.66 -1.22 4.18
N VAL A 248 -14.83 -1.80 5.05
CA VAL A 248 -13.40 -1.52 5.14
C VAL A 248 -12.71 -1.84 3.83
N VAL A 249 -12.98 -3.02 3.24
CA VAL A 249 -12.43 -3.43 1.94
C VAL A 249 -12.83 -2.46 0.83
N VAL A 250 -14.11 -2.09 0.75
CA VAL A 250 -14.60 -1.12 -0.24
C VAL A 250 -13.90 0.23 -0.07
N LEU A 251 -13.75 0.72 1.16
CA LEU A 251 -13.08 2.00 1.41
C LEU A 251 -11.59 1.94 1.04
N PHE A 252 -10.89 0.84 1.32
CA PHE A 252 -9.51 0.66 0.88
C PHE A 252 -9.39 0.66 -0.64
N GLU A 253 -10.20 -0.10 -1.35
CA GLU A 253 -10.16 -0.12 -2.82
C GLU A 253 -10.49 1.27 -3.41
N ARG A 254 -11.44 2.02 -2.84
CA ARG A 254 -11.70 3.42 -3.20
C ARG A 254 -10.50 4.33 -2.94
N CYS A 255 -9.89 4.22 -1.75
CA CYS A 255 -8.70 4.99 -1.38
C CYS A 255 -7.56 4.72 -2.38
N LEU A 256 -7.33 3.46 -2.76
CA LEU A 256 -6.25 3.07 -3.66
C LEU A 256 -6.45 3.56 -5.11
N ILE A 257 -7.68 3.90 -5.52
CA ILE A 257 -7.90 4.58 -6.81
C ILE A 257 -7.26 5.98 -6.77
N ALA A 258 -7.58 6.80 -5.76
CA ALA A 258 -7.05 8.16 -5.65
C ALA A 258 -5.57 8.19 -5.19
N CYS A 259 -5.19 7.25 -4.34
CA CYS A 259 -3.91 7.18 -3.64
C CYS A 259 -2.96 6.09 -4.19
N ALA A 260 -3.16 5.64 -5.43
CA ALA A 260 -2.39 4.54 -6.02
C ALA A 260 -0.85 4.70 -5.96
N LEU A 261 -0.35 5.94 -5.95
CA LEU A 261 1.09 6.24 -5.94
C LEU A 261 1.70 6.33 -4.51
N TYR A 262 0.91 6.09 -3.47
CA TYR A 262 1.31 6.21 -2.07
C TYR A 262 1.40 4.83 -1.42
N GLU A 263 2.64 4.32 -1.27
CA GLU A 263 2.89 2.97 -0.77
C GLU A 263 2.32 2.72 0.65
N GLU A 264 2.15 3.76 1.46
CA GLU A 264 1.62 3.65 2.83
C GLU A 264 0.21 3.02 2.87
N PHE A 265 -0.68 3.35 1.92
CA PHE A 265 -2.05 2.82 1.89
C PHE A 265 -2.09 1.37 1.42
N TRP A 266 -1.27 1.01 0.44
CA TRP A 266 -1.13 -0.39 0.00
C TRP A 266 -0.61 -1.28 1.13
N ILE A 267 0.39 -0.82 1.87
CA ILE A 267 0.96 -1.54 3.00
C ILE A 267 -0.08 -1.68 4.12
N LYS A 268 -0.83 -0.60 4.42
CA LYS A 268 -1.90 -0.64 5.42
C LYS A 268 -3.01 -1.62 5.02
N TYR A 269 -3.37 -1.67 3.74
CA TYR A 269 -4.39 -2.59 3.23
C TYR A 269 -3.92 -4.05 3.29
N ALA A 270 -2.69 -4.32 2.85
CA ALA A 270 -2.10 -5.66 2.94
C ALA A 270 -2.09 -6.16 4.40
N LYS A 271 -1.66 -5.33 5.35
CA LYS A 271 -1.69 -5.66 6.79
C LYS A 271 -3.09 -5.98 7.31
N TYR A 272 -4.09 -5.20 6.89
CA TYR A 272 -5.47 -5.48 7.27
C TYR A 272 -5.93 -6.86 6.77
N LEU A 273 -5.57 -7.23 5.54
CA LEU A 273 -5.96 -8.51 4.94
C LEU A 273 -5.22 -9.74 5.50
N GLU A 274 -4.10 -9.55 6.22
CA GLU A 274 -3.31 -10.67 6.77
C GLU A 274 -4.14 -11.61 7.66
N SER A 275 -5.13 -11.08 8.39
CA SER A 275 -6.01 -11.88 9.24
C SER A 275 -7.21 -12.49 8.50
N TYR A 276 -7.45 -12.14 7.23
CA TYR A 276 -8.63 -12.54 6.48
C TYR A 276 -8.32 -13.44 5.29
N SER A 277 -7.30 -13.11 4.48
CA SER A 277 -7.01 -13.84 3.25
C SER A 277 -5.57 -13.64 2.77
N THR A 278 -4.78 -14.72 2.83
CA THR A 278 -3.42 -14.77 2.27
C THR A 278 -3.41 -14.45 0.77
N GLU A 279 -4.39 -14.93 0.01
CA GLU A 279 -4.48 -14.63 -1.42
C GLU A 279 -4.85 -13.17 -1.68
N GLY A 280 -5.67 -12.57 -0.81
CA GLY A 280 -5.95 -11.14 -0.85
C GLY A 280 -4.70 -10.30 -0.65
N VAL A 281 -3.88 -10.62 0.37
CA VAL A 281 -2.59 -9.95 0.62
C VAL A 281 -1.67 -10.05 -0.60
N ARG A 282 -1.54 -11.26 -1.18
CA ARG A 282 -0.76 -11.50 -2.40
C ARG A 282 -1.26 -10.64 -3.56
N HIS A 283 -2.57 -10.61 -3.78
CA HIS A 283 -3.18 -9.80 -4.84
C HIS A 283 -2.86 -8.31 -4.67
N VAL A 284 -2.99 -7.78 -3.46
CA VAL A 284 -2.70 -6.37 -3.13
C VAL A 284 -1.24 -6.04 -3.40
N TYR A 285 -0.30 -6.86 -2.91
CA TYR A 285 1.12 -6.64 -3.18
C TYR A 285 1.46 -6.72 -4.66
N LYS A 286 0.92 -7.71 -5.38
CA LYS A 286 1.14 -7.87 -6.82
C LYS A 286 0.61 -6.66 -7.58
N LYS A 287 -0.61 -6.20 -7.30
CA LYS A 287 -1.21 -4.99 -7.92
C LYS A 287 -0.36 -3.75 -7.62
N ALA A 288 0.06 -3.56 -6.37
CA ALA A 288 0.90 -2.45 -5.98
C ALA A 288 2.25 -2.45 -6.71
N CYS A 289 2.97 -3.57 -6.68
CA CYS A 289 4.35 -3.67 -7.15
C CYS A 289 4.46 -3.77 -8.68
N THR A 290 3.54 -4.45 -9.36
CA THR A 290 3.65 -4.70 -10.81
C THR A 290 2.99 -3.62 -11.66
N ILE A 291 2.03 -2.87 -11.11
CA ILE A 291 1.26 -1.87 -11.87
C ILE A 291 1.60 -0.44 -11.42
N HIS A 292 1.48 -0.15 -10.12
CA HIS A 292 1.48 1.24 -9.64
C HIS A 292 2.85 1.72 -9.13
N LEU A 293 3.60 0.85 -8.45
CA LEU A 293 4.80 1.19 -7.70
C LEU A 293 6.02 0.31 -8.07
N PRO A 294 6.35 0.11 -9.36
CA PRO A 294 7.40 -0.81 -9.77
C PRO A 294 8.81 -0.45 -9.29
N LYS A 295 9.05 0.83 -8.95
CA LYS A 295 10.37 1.33 -8.54
C LYS A 295 10.49 1.58 -7.02
N LYS A 296 9.44 1.31 -6.24
CA LYS A 296 9.44 1.55 -4.79
C LYS A 296 9.94 0.32 -4.06
N ALA A 297 11.22 0.32 -3.66
CA ALA A 297 11.85 -0.87 -3.11
C ALA A 297 11.20 -1.41 -1.82
N ASN A 298 10.70 -0.53 -0.94
CA ASN A 298 10.19 -0.94 0.37
C ASN A 298 8.98 -1.89 0.27
N ILE A 299 7.98 -1.55 -0.54
CA ILE A 299 6.80 -2.41 -0.73
C ILE A 299 7.15 -3.76 -1.39
N HIS A 300 8.13 -3.78 -2.29
CA HIS A 300 8.63 -5.04 -2.88
C HIS A 300 9.38 -5.90 -1.85
N PHE A 301 10.12 -5.29 -0.92
CA PHE A 301 10.73 -6.05 0.18
C PHE A 301 9.70 -6.66 1.11
N LEU A 302 8.61 -5.94 1.39
CA LEU A 302 7.50 -6.47 2.18
C LEU A 302 6.81 -7.62 1.45
N TRP A 303 6.57 -7.48 0.14
CA TRP A 303 6.01 -8.55 -0.68
C TRP A 303 6.91 -9.80 -0.71
N ALA A 304 8.21 -9.65 -0.96
CA ALA A 304 9.14 -10.77 -0.95
C ALA A 304 9.23 -11.45 0.43
N ALA A 305 9.21 -10.66 1.52
CA ALA A 305 9.19 -11.20 2.87
C ALA A 305 7.87 -11.95 3.16
N PHE A 306 6.73 -11.43 2.69
CA PHE A 306 5.45 -12.10 2.79
C PHE A 306 5.46 -13.44 2.06
N GLU A 307 5.92 -13.51 0.79
CA GLU A 307 5.98 -14.78 0.06
C GLU A 307 6.95 -15.78 0.71
N GLU A 308 8.08 -15.31 1.24
CA GLU A 308 9.01 -16.13 2.02
C GLU A 308 8.33 -16.71 3.28
N GLN A 309 7.55 -15.91 4.01
CA GLN A 309 6.79 -16.37 5.18
C GLN A 309 5.71 -17.41 4.81
N GLN A 310 5.11 -17.30 3.62
CA GLN A 310 4.15 -18.28 3.10
C GLN A 310 4.82 -19.54 2.51
N GLY A 311 6.16 -19.59 2.46
CA GLY A 311 6.93 -20.71 1.90
C GLY A 311 7.14 -20.64 0.38
N ASN A 312 6.69 -19.57 -0.30
CA ASN A 312 6.84 -19.37 -1.74
C ASN A 312 8.20 -18.74 -2.07
N ILE A 313 9.27 -19.50 -1.84
CA ILE A 313 10.65 -18.97 -1.90
C ILE A 313 11.04 -18.54 -3.32
N GLU A 314 10.62 -19.28 -4.35
CA GLU A 314 10.91 -18.94 -5.75
C GLU A 314 10.27 -17.63 -6.18
N GLU A 315 9.05 -17.36 -5.70
CA GLU A 315 8.38 -16.09 -5.97
C GLU A 315 9.14 -14.93 -5.29
N ALA A 316 9.54 -15.11 -4.02
CA ALA A 316 10.37 -14.13 -3.31
C ALA A 316 11.68 -13.83 -4.06
N ARG A 317 12.34 -14.85 -4.65
CA ARG A 317 13.51 -14.65 -5.51
C ARG A 317 13.18 -13.86 -6.77
N GLY A 318 12.09 -14.22 -7.45
CA GLY A 318 11.60 -13.56 -8.65
C GLY A 318 11.32 -12.08 -8.42
N ILE A 319 10.64 -11.74 -7.33
CA ILE A 319 10.32 -10.36 -6.92
C ILE A 319 11.60 -9.55 -6.73
N LEU A 320 12.54 -10.05 -5.93
CA LEU A 320 13.78 -9.32 -5.65
C LEU A 320 14.67 -9.17 -6.88
N LYS A 321 14.71 -10.18 -7.76
CA LYS A 321 15.42 -10.12 -9.03
C LYS A 321 14.80 -9.07 -9.96
N SER A 322 13.48 -9.09 -10.14
CA SER A 322 12.77 -8.10 -10.95
C SER A 322 12.95 -6.67 -10.40
N LEU A 323 12.92 -6.51 -9.08
CA LEU A 323 13.18 -5.21 -8.46
C LEU A 323 14.60 -4.71 -8.77
N GLU A 324 15.60 -5.59 -8.69
CA GLU A 324 16.99 -5.23 -8.99
C GLU A 324 17.19 -4.79 -10.44
N GLU A 325 16.53 -5.47 -11.38
CA GLU A 325 16.52 -5.10 -12.80
C GLU A 325 15.85 -3.73 -13.01
N SER A 326 14.77 -3.44 -12.26
CA SER A 326 14.04 -2.18 -12.37
C SER A 326 14.71 -0.98 -11.68
N VAL A 327 15.51 -1.23 -10.63
CA VAL A 327 16.25 -0.22 -9.85
C VAL A 327 17.71 -0.66 -9.63
N PRO A 328 18.55 -0.62 -10.69
CA PRO A 328 19.94 -1.09 -10.59
C PRO A 328 20.81 -0.24 -9.64
N GLY A 329 21.68 -0.90 -8.88
CA GLY A 329 22.64 -0.26 -7.98
C GLY A 329 22.10 0.06 -6.58
N LEU A 330 20.87 -0.35 -6.26
CA LEU A 330 20.37 -0.24 -4.89
C LEU A 330 20.89 -1.40 -4.04
N ALA A 331 21.95 -1.15 -3.27
CA ALA A 331 22.65 -2.18 -2.49
C ALA A 331 21.73 -3.00 -1.56
N MET A 332 20.69 -2.37 -1.01
CA MET A 332 19.73 -3.06 -0.15
C MET A 332 19.00 -4.22 -0.86
N VAL A 333 18.75 -4.11 -2.17
CA VAL A 333 18.10 -5.18 -2.95
C VAL A 333 19.02 -6.40 -3.02
N ARG A 334 20.29 -6.17 -3.41
CA ARG A 334 21.31 -7.23 -3.48
C ARG A 334 21.50 -7.92 -2.12
N LEU A 335 21.57 -7.14 -1.04
CA LEU A 335 21.69 -7.70 0.31
C LEU A 335 20.46 -8.51 0.74
N ARG A 336 19.25 -8.12 0.31
CA ARG A 336 18.03 -8.88 0.59
C ARG A 336 18.05 -10.22 -0.15
N ARG A 337 18.46 -10.24 -1.42
CA ARG A 337 18.65 -11.48 -2.23
C ARG A 337 19.66 -12.43 -1.57
N VAL A 338 20.84 -11.93 -1.22
CA VAL A 338 21.88 -12.70 -0.51
C VAL A 338 21.35 -13.26 0.82
N SER A 339 20.60 -12.45 1.57
CA SER A 339 20.07 -12.87 2.86
C SER A 339 18.98 -13.93 2.74
N LEU A 340 18.16 -13.88 1.68
CA LEU A 340 17.17 -14.90 1.34
C LEU A 340 17.87 -16.25 1.08
N GLU A 341 18.84 -16.28 0.15
CA GLU A 341 19.58 -17.51 -0.16
C GLU A 341 20.27 -18.09 1.08
N ARG A 342 20.87 -17.23 1.91
CA ARG A 342 21.51 -17.65 3.15
C ARG A 342 20.53 -18.31 4.13
N ARG A 343 19.31 -17.76 4.31
CA ARG A 343 18.30 -18.35 5.21
C ARG A 343 17.82 -19.73 4.74
N HIS A 344 17.87 -19.97 3.43
CA HIS A 344 17.50 -21.25 2.83
C HIS A 344 18.67 -22.19 2.53
N GLY A 345 19.88 -21.89 3.05
CA GLY A 345 21.04 -22.78 2.93
C GLY A 345 21.78 -22.72 1.59
N ASN A 346 21.37 -21.88 0.65
CA ASN A 346 22.00 -21.71 -0.66
C ASN A 346 23.23 -20.79 -0.59
N LEU A 347 24.25 -21.23 0.16
CA LEU A 347 25.43 -20.41 0.44
C LEU A 347 26.26 -20.11 -0.82
N ASP A 348 26.28 -21.01 -1.80
CA ASP A 348 27.00 -20.83 -3.06
C ASP A 348 26.36 -19.73 -3.92
N GLU A 349 25.02 -19.69 -3.98
CA GLU A 349 24.31 -18.61 -4.69
C GLU A 349 24.48 -17.28 -3.96
N ALA A 350 24.41 -17.28 -2.62
CA ALA A 350 24.66 -16.09 -1.81
C ALA A 350 26.07 -15.52 -2.06
N GLU A 351 27.08 -16.38 -2.18
CA GLU A 351 28.45 -15.99 -2.54
C GLU A 351 28.53 -15.47 -3.98
N THR A 352 27.91 -16.17 -4.94
CA THR A 352 27.88 -15.78 -6.35
C THR A 352 27.29 -14.38 -6.54
N LEU A 353 26.18 -14.09 -5.87
CA LEU A 353 25.54 -12.77 -5.91
C LEU A 353 26.43 -11.64 -5.40
N LEU A 354 27.23 -11.90 -4.36
CA LEU A 354 28.19 -10.91 -3.84
C LEU A 354 29.40 -10.76 -4.76
N ARG A 355 29.91 -11.86 -5.32
CA ARG A 355 31.03 -11.80 -6.29
C ARG A 355 30.64 -11.03 -7.55
N ASP A 356 29.46 -11.29 -8.09
CA ASP A 356 28.88 -10.53 -9.19
C ASP A 356 28.80 -9.03 -8.87
N ALA A 357 28.35 -8.68 -7.66
CA ALA A 357 28.26 -7.29 -7.22
C ALA A 357 29.64 -6.61 -7.02
N ILE A 358 30.67 -7.36 -6.62
CA ILE A 358 32.06 -6.87 -6.55
C ILE A 358 32.61 -6.62 -7.95
N GLN A 359 32.33 -7.52 -8.91
CA GLN A 359 32.84 -7.41 -10.27
C GLN A 359 32.16 -6.27 -11.07
N ASN A 360 30.86 -6.09 -10.86
CA ASN A 360 30.05 -5.11 -11.57
C ASN A 360 29.84 -3.80 -10.79
N GLY A 361 30.58 -3.58 -9.70
CA GLY A 361 30.50 -2.36 -8.90
C GLY A 361 30.87 -1.12 -9.70
N LYS A 362 30.14 -0.01 -9.49
CA LYS A 362 30.35 1.24 -10.26
C LYS A 362 31.63 1.97 -9.87
N ASN A 363 32.07 1.80 -8.62
CA ASN A 363 33.27 2.42 -8.10
C ASN A 363 33.99 1.48 -7.10
N ALA A 364 35.21 1.85 -6.73
CA ALA A 364 36.03 1.12 -5.77
C ALA A 364 35.29 0.96 -4.43
N THR A 365 34.68 2.04 -3.93
CA THR A 365 33.94 2.04 -2.65
C THR A 365 32.80 1.01 -2.60
N GLU A 366 32.03 0.87 -3.68
CA GLU A 366 30.94 -0.10 -3.81
C GLU A 366 31.48 -1.54 -3.85
N SER A 367 32.55 -1.76 -4.62
CA SER A 367 33.23 -3.06 -4.70
C SER A 367 33.83 -3.48 -3.35
N SER A 368 34.45 -2.53 -2.65
CA SER A 368 34.97 -2.68 -1.28
C SER A 368 33.86 -3.00 -0.29
N PHE A 369 32.70 -2.34 -0.41
CA PHE A 369 31.54 -2.62 0.43
C PHE A 369 31.06 -4.07 0.28
N TYR A 370 30.87 -4.56 -0.95
CA TYR A 370 30.43 -5.95 -1.17
C TYR A 370 31.52 -6.97 -0.77
N SER A 371 32.80 -6.63 -0.93
CA SER A 371 33.93 -7.44 -0.48
C SER A 371 33.91 -7.65 1.04
N VAL A 372 33.63 -6.60 1.82
CA VAL A 372 33.43 -6.71 3.28
C VAL A 372 32.25 -7.62 3.61
N LYS A 373 31.13 -7.51 2.88
CA LYS A 373 29.95 -8.37 3.11
C LYS A 373 30.25 -9.83 2.81
N LEU A 374 30.98 -10.11 1.73
CA LEU A 374 31.41 -11.46 1.35
C LEU A 374 32.36 -12.04 2.39
N ALA A 375 33.39 -11.29 2.79
CA ALA A 375 34.34 -11.73 3.82
C ALA A 375 33.64 -12.06 5.15
N ARG A 376 32.68 -11.22 5.59
CA ARG A 376 31.89 -11.49 6.81
C ARG A 376 31.05 -12.76 6.69
N GLN A 377 30.44 -13.02 5.53
CA GLN A 377 29.69 -14.25 5.29
C GLN A 377 30.61 -15.48 5.36
N LEU A 378 31.75 -15.43 4.66
CA LEU A 378 32.73 -16.51 4.65
C LEU A 378 33.26 -16.81 6.07
N LEU A 379 33.54 -15.77 6.85
CA LEU A 379 34.05 -15.90 8.21
C LEU A 379 32.99 -16.39 9.20
N LYS A 380 31.85 -15.69 9.31
CA LYS A 380 30.89 -15.91 10.40
C LYS A 380 29.89 -17.04 10.10
N VAL A 381 29.60 -17.30 8.83
CA VAL A 381 28.62 -18.33 8.41
C VAL A 381 29.34 -19.60 7.96
N GLN A 382 30.26 -19.48 6.99
CA GLN A 382 30.96 -20.65 6.43
C GLN A 382 32.20 -21.09 7.23
N ARG A 383 32.63 -20.31 8.25
CA ARG A 383 33.82 -20.56 9.06
C ARG A 383 35.12 -20.70 8.25
N SER A 384 35.19 -20.07 7.07
CA SER A 384 36.34 -20.14 6.17
C SER A 384 37.21 -18.89 6.29
N ILE A 385 38.10 -18.90 7.27
CA ILE A 385 39.02 -17.77 7.56
C ILE A 385 39.93 -17.49 6.35
N GLY A 386 40.52 -18.53 5.75
CA GLY A 386 41.43 -18.38 4.61
C GLY A 386 40.77 -17.74 3.39
N LYS A 387 39.52 -18.13 3.06
CA LYS A 387 38.76 -17.51 1.96
C LYS A 387 38.40 -16.06 2.28
N ALA A 388 37.96 -15.78 3.51
CA ALA A 388 37.61 -14.42 3.94
C ALA A 388 38.84 -13.48 3.90
N ARG A 389 40.00 -13.94 4.38
CA ARG A 389 41.27 -13.22 4.29
C ARG A 389 41.65 -12.92 2.84
N LYS A 390 41.57 -13.93 1.96
CA LYS A 390 41.86 -13.76 0.54
C LYS A 390 40.98 -12.68 -0.11
N VAL A 391 39.67 -12.70 0.14
CA VAL A 391 38.73 -11.69 -0.38
C VAL A 391 39.09 -10.27 0.09
N LEU A 392 39.47 -10.11 1.36
CA LEU A 392 39.84 -8.79 1.89
C LEU A 392 41.17 -8.29 1.31
N LEU A 393 42.17 -9.16 1.17
CA LEU A 393 43.45 -8.80 0.56
C LEU A 393 43.28 -8.40 -0.91
N GLU A 394 42.53 -9.17 -1.70
CA GLU A 394 42.20 -8.82 -3.11
C GLU A 394 41.45 -7.49 -3.22
N ALA A 395 40.59 -7.18 -2.24
CA ALA A 395 39.88 -5.90 -2.19
C ALA A 395 40.82 -4.74 -1.83
N ILE A 396 41.77 -4.95 -0.90
CA ILE A 396 42.77 -3.94 -0.51
C ILE A 396 43.70 -3.62 -1.67
N GLU A 397 44.12 -4.62 -2.46
CA GLU A 397 44.92 -4.40 -3.67
C GLU A 397 44.22 -3.51 -4.71
N LYS A 398 42.88 -3.50 -4.72
CA LYS A 398 42.07 -2.67 -5.61
C LYS A 398 41.73 -1.30 -5.02
N ASP A 399 41.64 -1.20 -3.70
CA ASP A 399 41.25 0.00 -2.96
C ASP A 399 42.07 0.12 -1.67
N GLU A 400 43.30 0.61 -1.82
CA GLU A 400 44.21 0.88 -0.71
C GLU A 400 43.77 2.08 0.16
N THR A 401 42.74 2.81 -0.26
CA THR A 401 42.29 4.04 0.41
C THR A 401 41.21 3.82 1.44
N SER A 402 40.64 2.61 1.53
CA SER A 402 39.48 2.32 2.37
C SER A 402 39.85 1.78 3.75
N PRO A 403 39.67 2.57 4.85
CA PRO A 403 39.95 2.10 6.21
C PRO A 403 39.08 0.90 6.60
N LYS A 404 37.89 0.79 6.01
CA LYS A 404 36.94 -0.28 6.32
C LYS A 404 37.48 -1.67 5.95
N LEU A 405 38.26 -1.77 4.87
CA LEU A 405 38.85 -3.05 4.47
C LEU A 405 39.89 -3.52 5.48
N TYR A 406 40.80 -2.64 5.87
CA TYR A 406 41.82 -2.92 6.89
C TYR A 406 41.19 -3.24 8.25
N LEU A 407 40.15 -2.50 8.67
CA LEU A 407 39.44 -2.78 9.91
C LEU A 407 38.80 -4.18 9.94
N ASN A 408 38.21 -4.62 8.82
CA ASN A 408 37.60 -5.94 8.75
C ASN A 408 38.65 -7.06 8.64
N LEU A 409 39.80 -6.79 8.03
CA LEU A 409 40.93 -7.74 8.01
C LEU A 409 41.49 -7.92 9.42
N LEU A 410 41.66 -6.82 10.15
CA LEU A 410 42.11 -6.83 11.53
C LEU A 410 41.12 -7.56 12.45
N GLU A 411 39.81 -7.30 12.30
CA GLU A 411 38.75 -8.04 13.00
C GLU A 411 38.81 -9.56 12.72
N LEU A 412 39.17 -9.94 11.48
CA LEU A 412 39.35 -11.34 11.11
C LEU A 412 40.54 -11.96 11.85
N GLU A 413 41.70 -11.31 11.87
CA GLU A 413 42.88 -11.85 12.56
C GLU A 413 42.69 -11.90 14.09
N TYR A 414 42.02 -10.90 14.67
CA TYR A 414 41.62 -10.87 16.08
C TYR A 414 40.57 -11.91 16.46
N SER A 415 39.87 -12.50 15.49
CA SER A 415 38.87 -13.52 15.80
C SER A 415 39.46 -14.87 16.21
N GLY A 416 40.76 -15.07 15.96
CA GLY A 416 41.52 -16.25 16.39
C GLY A 416 42.29 -16.01 17.70
N ASP A 417 43.22 -16.90 17.99
CA ASP A 417 44.16 -16.72 19.10
C ASP A 417 45.14 -15.58 18.77
N VAL A 418 45.16 -14.57 19.63
CA VAL A 418 45.91 -13.33 19.43
C VAL A 418 47.42 -13.57 19.43
N GLN A 419 47.90 -14.53 20.21
CA GLN A 419 49.34 -14.85 20.30
C GLN A 419 49.77 -15.64 19.05
N GLN A 420 48.95 -16.58 18.59
CA GLN A 420 49.23 -17.34 17.38
C GLN A 420 49.16 -16.47 16.11
N ASN A 421 48.25 -15.49 16.10
CA ASN A 421 48.05 -14.59 14.97
C ASN A 421 48.85 -13.28 15.10
N GLU A 422 49.71 -13.11 16.11
CA GLU A 422 50.45 -11.86 16.37
C GLU A 422 51.16 -11.35 15.11
N ALA A 423 51.86 -12.22 14.39
CA ALA A 423 52.54 -11.85 13.16
C ALA A 423 51.61 -11.33 12.05
N GLU A 424 50.44 -11.95 11.87
CA GLU A 424 49.44 -11.55 10.85
C GLU A 424 48.73 -10.25 11.24
N ILE A 425 48.46 -10.07 12.53
CA ILE A 425 47.90 -8.83 13.10
C ILE A 425 48.87 -7.67 12.84
N LEU A 426 50.15 -7.85 13.17
CA LEU A 426 51.17 -6.82 12.95
C LEU A 426 51.34 -6.52 11.45
N ALA A 427 51.33 -7.54 10.60
CA ALA A 427 51.35 -7.36 9.15
C ALA A 427 50.12 -6.58 8.63
N CYS A 428 48.94 -6.78 9.23
CA CYS A 428 47.75 -5.99 8.92
C CYS A 428 47.92 -4.52 9.32
N PHE A 429 48.42 -4.24 10.53
CA PHE A 429 48.73 -2.88 10.97
C PHE A 429 49.74 -2.21 10.06
N ASP A 430 50.85 -2.88 9.75
CA ASP A 430 51.89 -2.33 8.88
C ASP A 430 51.38 -2.02 7.48
N ARG A 431 50.53 -2.90 6.92
CA ARG A 431 49.89 -2.64 5.64
C ARG A 431 48.97 -1.41 5.69
N ALA A 432 48.20 -1.24 6.76
CA ALA A 432 47.31 -0.10 6.93
C ALA A 432 48.09 1.21 7.11
N ILE A 433 49.16 1.20 7.92
CA ILE A 433 49.98 2.39 8.20
C ILE A 433 50.77 2.83 6.96
N ASN A 434 51.24 1.89 6.15
CA ASN A 434 52.02 2.17 4.93
C ASN A 434 51.15 2.39 3.67
N SER A 435 49.82 2.34 3.81
CA SER A 435 48.88 2.53 2.69
C SER A 435 48.83 3.97 2.17
N SER A 436 48.11 4.16 1.07
CA SER A 436 47.74 5.48 0.52
C SER A 436 46.50 6.11 1.19
N MET A 437 46.04 5.60 2.34
CA MET A 437 44.93 6.19 3.10
C MET A 437 45.26 7.61 3.61
N GLN A 438 44.21 8.35 3.96
CA GLN A 438 44.37 9.65 4.62
C GLN A 438 45.24 9.54 5.88
N LEU A 439 46.09 10.53 6.10
CA LEU A 439 47.06 10.54 7.21
C LEU A 439 46.40 10.30 8.57
N GLU A 440 45.22 10.88 8.82
CA GLU A 440 44.46 10.67 10.05
C GLU A 440 44.06 9.20 10.27
N SER A 441 43.64 8.51 9.21
CA SER A 441 43.33 7.07 9.29
C SER A 441 44.59 6.27 9.58
N ARG A 442 45.72 6.57 8.92
CA ARG A 442 47.01 5.90 9.15
C ARG A 442 47.51 6.10 10.59
N ILE A 443 47.38 7.31 11.13
CA ILE A 443 47.68 7.62 12.54
C ILE A 443 46.79 6.80 13.48
N THR A 444 45.50 6.68 13.18
CA THR A 444 44.57 5.86 13.99
C THR A 444 44.99 4.39 14.02
N PHE A 445 45.41 3.82 12.88
CA PHE A 445 45.94 2.45 12.84
C PHE A 445 47.27 2.32 13.59
N SER A 446 48.14 3.33 13.48
CA SER A 446 49.41 3.37 14.21
C SER A 446 49.19 3.42 15.72
N GLN A 447 48.23 4.22 16.21
CA GLN A 447 47.85 4.24 17.63
C GLN A 447 47.36 2.86 18.08
N ARG A 448 46.43 2.25 17.33
CA ARG A 448 45.90 0.92 17.65
C ARG A 448 46.98 -0.18 17.64
N LYS A 449 48.01 -0.05 16.80
CA LYS A 449 49.17 -0.96 16.80
C LYS A 449 49.97 -0.84 18.10
N VAL A 450 50.19 0.38 18.58
CA VAL A 450 50.85 0.64 19.87
C VAL A 450 50.02 0.05 21.00
N ASP A 451 48.72 0.34 21.04
CA ASP A 451 47.82 -0.17 22.08
C ASP A 451 47.83 -1.72 22.11
N PHE A 452 47.79 -2.36 20.93
CA PHE A 452 47.87 -3.81 20.81
C PHE A 452 49.17 -4.39 21.36
N LEU A 453 50.31 -3.79 21.04
CA LEU A 453 51.63 -4.24 21.49
C LEU A 453 51.84 -3.99 22.99
N GLU A 454 51.22 -2.96 23.55
CA GLU A 454 51.23 -2.70 25.00
C GLU A 454 50.43 -3.77 25.76
N ASP A 455 49.25 -4.14 25.25
CA ASP A 455 48.35 -5.10 25.89
C ASP A 455 48.81 -6.56 25.73
N PHE A 456 49.33 -6.92 24.55
CA PHE A 456 49.56 -8.32 24.15
C PHE A 456 50.95 -8.62 23.59
N GLY A 457 51.81 -7.61 23.40
CA GLY A 457 53.08 -7.78 22.71
C GLY A 457 54.05 -8.69 23.46
N SER A 458 54.77 -9.52 22.70
CA SER A 458 55.76 -10.46 23.25
C SER A 458 57.18 -9.88 23.34
N ASP A 459 57.50 -8.82 22.57
CA ASP A 459 58.80 -8.16 22.52
C ASP A 459 58.70 -6.63 22.66
N ILE A 460 59.32 -6.10 23.71
CA ILE A 460 59.38 -4.65 24.01
C ILE A 460 60.03 -3.84 22.88
N ASN A 461 60.97 -4.42 22.13
CA ASN A 461 61.64 -3.71 21.04
C ASN A 461 60.68 -3.40 19.89
N VAL A 462 59.70 -4.28 19.65
CA VAL A 462 58.66 -4.08 18.63
C VAL A 462 57.72 -2.94 19.05
N LEU A 463 57.37 -2.87 20.34
CA LEU A 463 56.57 -1.77 20.91
C LEU A 463 57.29 -0.42 20.77
N VAL A 464 58.57 -0.36 21.15
CA VAL A 464 59.38 0.88 21.02
C VAL A 464 59.44 1.35 19.57
N ALA A 465 59.69 0.43 18.62
CA ALA A 465 59.71 0.76 17.20
C ALA A 465 58.34 1.26 16.67
N ALA A 466 57.23 0.66 17.14
CA ALA A 466 55.88 1.12 16.80
C ALA A 466 55.59 2.53 17.35
N TYR A 467 56.04 2.82 18.57
CA TYR A 467 55.92 4.15 19.18
C TYR A 467 56.71 5.21 18.40
N GLU A 468 57.93 4.89 17.98
CA GLU A 468 58.73 5.79 17.13
C GLU A 468 58.07 6.06 15.77
N GLN A 469 57.51 5.02 15.14
CA GLN A 469 56.75 5.17 13.90
C GLN A 469 55.53 6.07 14.09
N HIS A 470 54.79 5.90 15.19
CA HIS A 470 53.65 6.73 15.54
C HIS A 470 54.04 8.21 15.70
N GLN A 471 55.12 8.48 16.44
CA GLN A 471 55.63 9.84 16.62
C GLN A 471 56.07 10.51 15.31
N LYS A 472 56.59 9.73 14.34
CA LYS A 472 56.91 10.26 13.00
C LYS A 472 55.65 10.71 12.26
N LEU A 473 54.57 9.93 12.31
CA LEU A 473 53.30 10.27 11.66
C LEU A 473 52.62 11.50 12.28
N LEU A 474 52.68 11.65 13.61
CA LEU A 474 52.19 12.86 14.29
C LEU A 474 52.96 14.12 13.86
N LYS A 475 54.29 14.03 13.77
CA LYS A 475 55.13 15.14 13.27
C LYS A 475 54.80 15.49 11.81
N GLU A 476 54.53 14.49 10.97
CA GLU A 476 54.09 14.69 9.58
C GLU A 476 52.74 15.44 9.53
N GLN A 477 51.80 15.08 10.42
CA GLN A 477 50.51 15.75 10.53
C GLN A 477 50.64 17.21 10.96
N ASP A 478 51.45 17.48 11.98
CA ASP A 478 51.71 18.85 12.45
C ASP A 478 52.41 19.70 11.39
N SER A 479 53.36 19.12 10.65
CA SER A 479 54.03 19.81 9.55
C SER A 479 53.09 20.15 8.39
N SER A 480 52.12 19.27 8.11
CA SER A 480 51.09 19.47 7.08
C SER A 480 50.08 20.55 7.49
N LYS A 481 49.68 20.59 8.77
CA LYS A 481 48.83 21.67 9.32
C LYS A 481 49.51 23.04 9.24
N ARG A 482 50.78 23.13 9.64
CA ARG A 482 51.56 24.38 9.55
C ARG A 482 51.76 24.87 8.11
N LYS A 483 51.89 23.95 7.14
CA LYS A 483 51.97 24.31 5.71
C LYS A 483 50.62 24.80 5.15
N ALA A 484 49.50 24.26 5.63
CA ALA A 484 48.18 24.72 5.24
C ALA A 484 47.86 26.13 5.80
N GLU A 485 48.26 26.42 7.05
CA GLU A 485 48.13 27.76 7.64
C GLU A 485 49.01 28.83 6.95
N ASN A 486 50.20 28.45 6.47
CA ASN A 486 51.08 29.36 5.74
C ASN A 486 50.70 29.55 4.26
N GLY A 487 49.79 28.73 3.72
CA GLY A 487 49.32 28.80 2.33
C GLY A 487 48.06 29.65 2.12
N SER A 488 47.41 30.10 3.19
CA SER A 488 46.18 30.91 3.16
C SER A 488 46.40 32.40 3.48
N GLN A 489 47.57 32.96 3.11
CA GLN A 489 47.72 34.42 3.03
C GLN A 489 47.28 34.90 1.64
N GLU A 490 45.98 35.15 1.48
CA GLU A 490 45.54 36.10 0.44
C GLU A 490 46.08 37.50 0.79
N PRO A 491 46.49 38.31 -0.20
CA PRO A 491 46.95 39.67 0.06
C PRO A 491 45.76 40.55 0.43
N ASP A 492 45.81 41.08 1.65
CA ASP A 492 44.86 42.02 2.23
C ASP A 492 44.78 43.31 1.38
N SER A 493 43.82 43.39 0.46
CA SER A 493 43.53 44.61 -0.29
C SER A 493 42.52 45.48 0.45
N LYS A 494 43.07 46.49 1.15
CA LYS A 494 42.47 47.79 1.51
C LYS A 494 41.07 47.76 2.14
N ARG A 495 41.08 47.93 3.48
CA ARG A 495 40.02 48.61 4.23
C ARG A 495 39.66 49.96 3.59
N GLN A 496 38.39 50.11 3.19
CA GLN A 496 37.74 51.42 3.14
C GLN A 496 36.45 51.34 3.95
N ARG A 497 36.44 52.08 5.07
CA ARG A 497 35.28 52.36 5.91
C ARG A 497 34.38 53.36 5.20
N VAL A 498 33.08 53.07 5.12
CA VAL A 498 32.01 54.08 5.15
C VAL A 498 30.84 53.49 5.94
N ASP A 499 30.28 54.32 6.81
CA ASP A 499 29.30 53.99 7.86
C ASP A 499 27.85 53.81 7.35
N ASP A 500 27.13 53.02 8.16
CA ASP A 500 25.74 53.14 8.64
C ASP A 500 24.48 52.75 7.83
N ALA A 501 23.62 52.07 8.62
CA ALA A 501 22.15 52.04 8.66
C ALA A 501 21.33 50.96 7.89
N SER A 502 20.78 50.06 8.72
CA SER A 502 19.40 49.50 8.74
C SER A 502 18.82 48.71 7.56
N GLY A 503 18.31 47.51 7.87
CA GLY A 503 17.35 46.80 7.01
C GLY A 503 17.18 45.33 7.36
N ALA A 504 16.20 45.01 8.20
CA ALA A 504 15.74 43.65 8.47
C ALA A 504 15.24 42.94 7.20
N SER A 505 15.62 41.68 7.01
CA SER A 505 14.74 40.61 6.48
C SER A 505 15.50 39.28 6.44
N GLY A 506 15.17 38.39 7.38
CA GLY A 506 15.53 36.99 7.30
C GLY A 506 14.67 36.31 6.24
N GLN A 507 15.27 35.90 5.12
CA GLN A 507 14.70 34.90 4.23
C GLN A 507 15.37 33.55 4.53
N VAL A 508 14.72 32.77 5.38
CA VAL A 508 14.96 31.34 5.51
C VAL A 508 14.11 30.66 4.45
N ALA A 509 14.75 30.03 3.47
CA ALA A 509 14.11 29.10 2.56
C ALA A 509 13.57 27.90 3.36
N PRO A 510 12.30 27.48 3.19
CA PRO A 510 11.76 26.36 3.95
C PRO A 510 12.17 25.05 3.26
N ASP A 511 13.14 24.35 3.85
CA ASP A 511 13.44 22.97 3.47
C ASP A 511 12.36 22.06 4.06
N MET A 512 11.30 21.85 3.28
CA MET A 512 10.22 20.91 3.57
C MET A 512 10.70 19.48 3.29
N GLN A 513 11.18 18.78 4.32
CA GLN A 513 11.24 17.32 4.29
C GLN A 513 10.98 16.71 5.68
N ALA A 514 9.81 17.00 6.24
CA ALA A 514 9.20 16.17 7.26
C ALA A 514 8.71 14.87 6.60
N ASN A 515 9.64 13.92 6.47
CA ASN A 515 9.35 12.55 6.08
C ASN A 515 9.30 11.69 7.35
N HIS A 516 8.10 11.48 7.90
CA HIS A 516 7.85 10.41 8.87
C HIS A 516 7.82 9.06 8.14
N GLY A 517 8.93 8.71 7.50
CA GLY A 517 9.20 7.38 7.01
C GLY A 517 10.03 6.64 8.04
N TYR A 518 9.62 5.43 8.42
CA TYR A 518 10.46 4.49 9.16
C TYR A 518 11.85 4.46 8.53
N ASN A 519 12.80 5.08 9.22
CA ASN A 519 14.14 5.34 8.71
C ASN A 519 14.95 4.04 8.77
N TYR A 520 14.79 3.18 7.76
CA TYR A 520 15.56 1.94 7.62
C TYR A 520 17.06 2.17 7.40
N ASN A 521 17.50 3.41 7.13
CA ASN A 521 18.92 3.78 7.15
C ASN A 521 19.51 3.74 8.57
N ASN A 522 18.68 3.83 9.62
CA ASN A 522 19.14 3.88 10.99
C ASN A 522 19.62 2.52 11.54
N TRP A 523 19.24 1.41 10.91
CA TRP A 523 19.73 0.06 11.28
C TRP A 523 21.21 -0.17 10.95
N TYR A 524 21.79 0.63 10.05
CA TYR A 524 23.19 0.50 9.64
C TYR A 524 24.07 1.67 10.12
N GLN A 525 23.51 2.60 10.90
CA GLN A 525 24.24 3.74 11.47
C GLN A 525 24.56 3.58 12.97
N TYR A 526 23.92 2.64 13.68
CA TYR A 526 24.25 2.25 15.06
C TYR A 526 25.34 1.16 15.13
N GLY A 527 26.48 1.43 14.48
CA GLY A 527 27.71 0.65 14.61
C GLY A 527 28.94 1.50 14.92
N GLN A 528 28.74 2.73 15.38
CA GLN A 528 29.78 3.60 15.92
C GLN A 528 29.81 3.41 17.45
N TYR A 529 30.96 2.93 17.91
CA TYR A 529 31.36 2.60 19.28
C TYR A 529 30.78 3.47 20.41
N GLN A 530 30.24 2.81 21.43
CA GLN A 530 30.32 3.30 22.81
C GLN A 530 30.45 2.09 23.76
N TYR A 531 31.69 1.63 23.95
CA TYR A 531 32.04 0.74 25.06
C TYR A 531 32.11 1.60 26.33
N ASN A 532 31.04 1.61 27.11
CA ASN A 532 31.11 1.97 28.53
C ASN A 532 31.24 0.68 29.33
N GLN A 533 32.32 0.59 30.10
CA GLN A 533 32.53 -0.44 31.11
C GLN A 533 31.39 -0.44 32.14
N TYR A 534 30.66 -1.54 32.25
CA TYR A 534 29.93 -1.92 33.46
C TYR A 534 29.90 -3.45 33.55
N TYR A 535 30.85 -4.02 34.30
CA TYR A 535 30.72 -5.37 34.85
C TYR A 535 29.92 -5.27 36.16
N PRO A 536 28.86 -6.06 36.38
CA PRO A 536 28.35 -6.31 37.72
C PRO A 536 29.27 -7.31 38.45
N PRO A 537 29.47 -7.19 39.78
CA PRO A 537 30.30 -8.14 40.53
C PRO A 537 29.60 -9.51 40.66
N PRO A 538 30.38 -10.60 40.84
CA PRO A 538 29.82 -11.95 40.98
C PRO A 538 29.12 -12.14 42.35
N PRO A 539 28.12 -13.03 42.43
CA PRO A 539 27.36 -13.27 43.65
C PRO A 539 28.20 -14.01 44.70
N THR A 540 28.10 -13.56 45.95
CA THR A 540 28.53 -14.28 47.17
C THR A 540 27.60 -15.42 47.53
#